data_AF-A0A920B1H2-F1
#
_entry.id   AF-A0A920B1H2-F1
#
_cell.length_a   1.000
_cell.length_b   1.000
_cell.length_c   1.000
_cell.angle_alpha   90.00
_cell.angle_beta   90.00
_cell.angle_gamma   90.00
#
_symmetry.space_group_name_H-M   'P 1'
#
loop_
_entity.id
_entity.type
_entity.pdbx_description
1 polymer ?
#
loop_
_entity_poly.entity_id
_entity_poly.type
_entity_poly.pdbx_seq_one_letter_code
_entity_poly.pdbx_strand_id
1 'polypeptide(L)'
;MIKKIYYLSIITTLSLTAILFYLKKEIYMIIFMGVFIPILTSYLNIKIIDFISSKYDHQITAKFNAAQFFIKSIFVISLMFIGIKELELNIPIFISCLCSIWFIFHIMEGFYTNSLIKKNNS
;
A
#
# COMPACT_ATOMS: atom_id res chain seq x y z
N MET A 1 11.44 -12.52 -1.68
CA MET A 1 11.70 -11.42 -2.64
C MET A 1 10.73 -10.25 -2.43
N ILE A 2 9.41 -10.47 -2.49
CA ILE A 2 8.39 -9.40 -2.37
C ILE A 2 8.55 -8.53 -1.11
N LYS A 3 8.68 -9.10 0.09
CA LYS A 3 8.91 -8.31 1.32
C LYS A 3 10.12 -7.38 1.28
N LYS A 4 11.19 -7.75 0.56
CA LYS A 4 12.37 -6.88 0.38
C LYS A 4 12.04 -5.66 -0.48
N ILE A 5 11.19 -5.83 -1.50
CA ILE A 5 10.69 -4.72 -2.34
C ILE A 5 9.92 -3.73 -1.47
N TYR A 6 9.03 -4.21 -0.59
CA TYR A 6 8.32 -3.33 0.35
C TYR A 6 9.25 -2.55 1.26
N TYR A 7 10.20 -3.24 1.91
CA TYR A 7 11.15 -2.59 2.81
C TYR A 7 11.98 -1.52 2.10
N LEU A 8 12.49 -1.84 0.91
CA LEU A 8 13.25 -0.89 0.09
C LEU A 8 12.37 0.30 -0.31
N SER A 9 11.15 0.05 -0.81
CA SER A 9 10.20 1.09 -1.20
C SER A 9 9.81 2.00 -0.03
N ILE A 10 9.66 1.47 1.18
CA ILE A 10 9.40 2.26 2.39
C ILE A 10 10.60 3.17 2.70
N ILE A 11 11.82 2.62 2.71
CA ILE A 11 13.02 3.41 3.01
C ILE A 11 13.25 4.50 1.98
N THR A 12 13.15 4.16 0.69
CA THR A 12 13.40 5.11 -0.39
C THR A 12 12.38 6.23 -0.38
N THR A 13 11.09 5.91 -0.23
CA THR A 13 10.03 6.92 -0.19
C THR A 13 10.10 7.75 1.08
N LEU A 14 10.39 7.16 2.24
CA LEU A 14 10.57 7.92 3.48
C LEU A 14 11.75 8.90 3.38
N SER A 15 12.89 8.43 2.85
CA SER A 15 14.08 9.26 2.65
C SER A 15 13.81 10.40 1.66
N LEU A 16 13.12 10.11 0.56
CA LEU A 16 12.70 11.12 -0.41
C LEU A 16 11.76 12.15 0.21
N THR A 17 10.77 11.71 1.00
CA THR A 17 9.85 12.63 1.69
C THR A 17 10.57 13.51 2.71
N ALA A 18 11.56 12.98 3.44
CA ALA A 18 12.34 13.77 4.38
C ALA A 18 13.13 14.88 3.69
N ILE A 19 13.71 14.61 2.51
CA ILE A 19 14.40 15.63 1.69
C ILE A 19 13.39 16.65 1.17
N LEU A 20 12.27 16.19 0.60
CA LEU A 20 11.25 17.07 0.01
C LEU A 20 10.54 17.95 1.04
N PHE A 21 10.45 17.51 2.29
CA PHE A 21 9.84 18.28 3.38
C PHE A 21 10.50 19.67 3.52
N TYR A 22 11.82 19.73 3.39
CA TYR A 22 12.58 20.98 3.48
C TYR A 22 12.61 21.79 2.17
N LEU A 23 12.50 21.11 1.02
CA LEU A 23 12.66 21.76 -0.29
C LEU A 23 11.34 22.26 -0.88
N LYS A 24 10.30 21.41 -0.90
CA LYS A 24 9.02 21.66 -1.58
C LYS A 24 7.87 20.97 -0.85
N LYS A 25 7.24 21.71 0.06
CA LYS A 25 6.17 21.21 0.95
C LYS A 25 5.00 20.55 0.20
N GLU A 26 4.54 21.13 -0.91
CA GLU A 26 3.42 20.57 -1.69
C GLU A 26 3.77 19.19 -2.27
N ILE A 27 4.92 19.07 -2.94
CA ILE A 27 5.40 17.80 -3.51
C ILE A 27 5.64 16.77 -2.40
N TYR A 28 6.19 17.19 -1.27
CA TYR A 28 6.32 16.34 -0.09
C TYR A 28 4.97 15.71 0.31
N MET A 29 3.91 16.52 0.46
CA MET A 29 2.61 16.01 0.88
C MET A 29 2.01 15.03 -0.14
N ILE A 30 2.18 15.32 -1.45
CA ILE A 30 1.75 14.42 -2.52
C ILE A 30 2.47 13.08 -2.44
N ILE A 31 3.80 13.07 -2.30
CA ILE A 31 4.58 11.82 -2.24
C ILE A 31 4.32 11.09 -0.92
N PHE A 32 4.19 11.81 0.19
CA PHE A 32 3.91 11.20 1.49
C PHE A 32 2.54 10.51 1.49
N MET A 33 1.48 11.21 1.09
CA MET A 33 0.13 10.64 1.11
C MET A 33 -0.17 9.72 -0.07
N GLY A 34 0.30 10.06 -1.27
CA GLY A 34 0.03 9.34 -2.51
C GLY A 34 0.97 8.16 -2.76
N VAL A 35 2.12 8.09 -2.08
CA VAL A 35 3.10 7.02 -2.31
C VAL A 35 3.44 6.30 -1.01
N PHE A 36 3.97 7.00 0.00
CA PHE A 36 4.45 6.35 1.22
C PHE A 36 3.33 5.65 2.00
N ILE A 37 2.21 6.34 2.26
CA ILE A 37 1.10 5.77 3.04
C ILE A 37 0.54 4.49 2.38
N PRO A 38 0.20 4.45 1.07
CA PRO A 38 -0.25 3.23 0.42
C PRO A 38 0.73 2.05 0.53
N ILE A 39 2.03 2.31 0.36
CA ILE A 39 3.09 1.29 0.48
C ILE A 39 3.12 0.73 1.90
N LEU A 40 3.07 1.60 2.91
CA LEU A 40 3.10 1.21 4.31
C LEU A 40 1.87 0.37 4.68
N THR A 41 0.67 0.84 4.32
CA THR A 41 -0.58 0.09 4.54
C THR A 41 -0.54 -1.27 3.85
N SER A 42 0.05 -1.33 2.66
CA SER A 42 0.19 -2.59 1.94
C SER A 42 1.19 -3.55 2.61
N TYR A 43 2.31 -3.03 3.12
CA TYR A 43 3.27 -3.81 3.90
C TYR A 43 2.65 -4.41 5.18
N LEU A 44 1.86 -3.60 5.89
CA LEU A 44 1.15 -4.06 7.09
C LEU A 44 0.17 -5.17 6.74
N ASN A 45 -0.55 -5.07 5.60
CA ASN A 45 -1.44 -6.13 5.15
C ASN A 45 -0.67 -7.43 4.86
N ILE A 46 0.51 -7.37 4.24
CA ILE A 46 1.35 -8.56 4.06
C ILE A 46 1.66 -9.26 5.39
N LYS A 47 1.97 -8.50 6.46
CA LYS A 47 2.19 -9.09 7.79
C LYS A 47 0.93 -9.74 8.35
N ILE A 48 -0.25 -9.16 8.10
CA ILE A 48 -1.53 -9.75 8.50
C ILE A 48 -1.81 -11.02 7.70
N ILE A 49 -1.52 -11.03 6.39
CA ILE A 49 -1.63 -12.21 5.54
C ILE A 49 -0.71 -13.33 6.06
N ASP A 50 0.53 -13.04 6.46
CA ASP A 50 1.41 -14.05 7.06
C ASP A 50 0.78 -14.66 8.31
N PHE A 51 0.25 -13.81 9.20
CA PHE A 51 -0.38 -14.26 10.43
C PHE A 51 -1.60 -15.14 10.16
N ILE A 52 -2.47 -14.72 9.25
CA ILE A 52 -3.67 -15.49 8.87
C ILE A 52 -3.26 -16.82 8.20
N SER A 53 -2.32 -16.78 7.26
CA SER A 53 -1.84 -17.97 6.57
C SER A 53 -1.15 -18.98 7.49
N SER A 54 -0.65 -18.54 8.66
CA SER A 54 -0.07 -19.44 9.67
C SER A 54 -1.11 -20.12 10.57
N LYS A 55 -2.34 -19.61 10.59
CA LYS A 55 -3.41 -20.08 11.50
C LYS A 55 -4.60 -20.71 10.78
N TYR A 56 -4.84 -20.34 9.53
CA TYR A 56 -6.01 -20.72 8.76
C TYR A 56 -5.62 -21.37 7.44
N ASP A 57 -6.57 -22.05 6.82
CA ASP A 57 -6.37 -22.72 5.53
C ASP A 57 -6.16 -21.72 4.36
N HIS A 58 -5.85 -22.30 3.20
CA HIS A 58 -5.63 -21.53 1.98
C HIS A 58 -6.89 -20.80 1.49
N GLN A 59 -8.09 -21.33 1.73
CA GLN A 59 -9.33 -20.71 1.28
C GLN A 59 -9.63 -19.44 2.08
N ILE A 60 -9.48 -19.49 3.40
CA ILE A 60 -9.66 -18.35 4.31
C ILE A 60 -8.62 -17.27 3.97
N THR A 61 -7.37 -17.66 3.76
CA THR A 61 -6.28 -16.72 3.41
C THR A 61 -6.58 -16.00 2.08
N ALA A 62 -7.04 -16.72 1.06
CA ALA A 62 -7.42 -16.12 -0.22
C ALA A 62 -8.63 -15.18 -0.10
N LYS A 63 -9.68 -15.59 0.63
CA LYS A 63 -10.86 -14.76 0.90
C LYS A 63 -10.51 -13.49 1.67
N PHE A 64 -9.60 -13.58 2.64
CA PHE A 64 -9.11 -12.41 3.37
C PHE A 64 -8.43 -11.41 2.44
N ASN A 65 -7.52 -11.86 1.55
CA ASN A 65 -6.86 -10.97 0.60
C ASN A 65 -7.86 -10.30 -0.36
N ALA A 66 -8.89 -11.03 -0.80
CA ALA A 66 -9.97 -10.46 -1.62
C ALA A 66 -10.79 -9.42 -0.84
N ALA A 67 -11.15 -9.69 0.42
CA ALA A 67 -11.86 -8.74 1.27
C ALA A 67 -11.05 -7.46 1.54
N GLN A 68 -9.73 -7.59 1.68
CA GLN A 68 -8.82 -6.45 1.87
C GLN A 68 -8.83 -5.46 0.69
N PHE A 69 -9.18 -5.90 -0.52
CA PHE A 69 -9.38 -4.98 -1.64
C PHE A 69 -10.44 -3.91 -1.32
N PHE A 70 -11.60 -4.33 -0.80
CA PHE A 70 -12.69 -3.41 -0.47
C PHE A 70 -12.34 -2.46 0.67
N ILE A 71 -11.77 -3.00 1.75
CA ILE A 71 -11.38 -2.20 2.92
C ILE A 71 -10.36 -1.13 2.51
N LYS A 72 -9.38 -1.50 1.67
CA LYS A 72 -8.36 -0.56 1.21
C LYS A 72 -8.88 0.43 0.18
N SER A 73 -9.84 0.05 -0.65
CA SER A 73 -10.51 1.00 -1.55
C SER A 73 -11.20 2.10 -0.74
N ILE A 74 -11.89 1.77 0.36
CA ILE A 74 -12.47 2.77 1.27
C ILE A 74 -11.37 3.68 1.84
N PHE A 75 -10.27 3.08 2.32
CA PHE A 75 -9.12 3.83 2.82
C PHE A 75 -8.53 4.80 1.79
N VAL A 76 -8.36 4.37 0.54
CA VAL A 76 -7.86 5.21 -0.57
C VAL A 76 -8.83 6.35 -0.86
N ILE A 77 -10.14 6.10 -0.86
CA ILE A 77 -11.15 7.15 -1.04
C ILE A 77 -11.07 8.16 0.10
N SER A 78 -10.88 7.72 1.35
CA SER A 78 -10.68 8.62 2.49
C SER A 78 -9.40 9.45 2.36
N LEU A 79 -8.28 8.86 1.94
CA LEU A 79 -7.04 9.60 1.67
C LEU A 79 -7.20 10.61 0.54
N MET A 80 -7.94 10.24 -0.51
CA MET A 80 -8.26 11.12 -1.62
C MET A 80 -9.06 12.33 -1.13
N PHE A 81 -10.08 12.10 -0.31
CA PHE A 81 -10.87 13.17 0.30
C PHE A 81 -10.02 14.13 1.13
N ILE A 82 -9.15 13.60 2.02
CA ILE A 82 -8.26 14.41 2.85
C ILE A 82 -7.30 15.22 1.97
N GLY A 83 -6.66 14.60 0.98
CA GLY A 83 -5.69 15.27 0.12
C GLY A 83 -6.30 16.37 -0.77
N ILE A 84 -7.54 16.20 -1.22
CA ILE A 84 -8.23 17.20 -2.06
C ILE A 84 -8.85 18.30 -1.21
N LYS A 85 -9.60 17.95 -0.16
CA LYS A 85 -10.42 18.90 0.58
C LYS A 85 -9.65 19.64 1.67
N GLU A 86 -8.85 18.92 2.46
CA GLU A 86 -8.20 19.48 3.65
C GLU A 86 -6.80 20.02 3.33
N LEU A 87 -6.14 19.45 2.31
CA LEU A 87 -4.76 19.77 1.96
C LEU A 87 -4.61 20.46 0.59
N GLU A 88 -5.71 20.57 -0.16
CA GLU A 88 -5.79 21.27 -1.45
C GLU A 88 -4.67 20.87 -2.43
N LEU A 89 -4.27 19.60 -2.43
CA LEU A 89 -3.19 19.09 -3.27
C LEU A 89 -3.58 19.13 -4.75
N ASN A 90 -2.58 19.27 -5.63
CA ASN A 90 -2.78 19.20 -7.08
C ASN A 90 -3.50 17.89 -7.48
N ILE A 91 -4.78 18.02 -7.83
CA ILE A 91 -5.71 16.90 -7.99
C ILE A 91 -5.21 15.87 -9.03
N PRO A 92 -4.84 16.27 -10.27
CA PRO A 92 -4.35 15.31 -11.26
C PRO A 92 -3.16 14.50 -10.76
N ILE A 93 -2.15 15.16 -10.19
CA ILE A 93 -0.91 14.49 -9.76
C ILE A 93 -1.20 13.59 -8.56
N PHE A 94 -1.90 14.10 -7.56
CA PHE A 94 -2.17 13.38 -6.32
C PHE A 94 -3.00 12.12 -6.55
N ILE A 95 -4.13 12.22 -7.27
CA ILE A 95 -4.99 11.06 -7.55
C ILE A 95 -4.23 10.02 -8.39
N SER A 96 -3.52 10.45 -9.44
CA SER A 96 -2.74 9.53 -10.27
C SER A 96 -1.68 8.78 -9.47
N CYS A 97 -0.94 9.47 -8.59
CA CYS A 97 0.04 8.82 -7.72
C CYS A 97 -0.64 7.83 -6.74
N LEU A 98 -1.65 8.30 -6.00
CA LEU A 98 -2.34 7.53 -4.97
C LEU A 98 -2.92 6.23 -5.53
N CYS A 99 -3.71 6.31 -6.59
CA CYS A 99 -4.36 5.15 -7.19
C CYS A 99 -3.36 4.19 -7.82
N SER A 100 -2.34 4.70 -8.52
CA SER A 100 -1.34 3.85 -9.19
C SER A 100 -0.52 3.06 -8.18
N ILE A 101 0.01 3.73 -7.15
CA ILE A 101 0.83 3.06 -6.14
C ILE A 101 -0.01 2.07 -5.35
N TRP A 102 -1.20 2.45 -4.91
CA TRP A 102 -2.10 1.53 -4.23
C TRP A 102 -2.37 0.28 -5.06
N PHE A 103 -2.71 0.44 -6.34
CA PHE A 103 -3.07 -0.67 -7.21
C PHE A 103 -1.89 -1.62 -7.47
N ILE A 104 -0.71 -1.07 -7.78
CA ILE A 104 0.53 -1.86 -7.97
C ILE A 104 0.82 -2.71 -6.73
N PHE A 105 0.78 -2.09 -5.56
CA PHE A 105 1.09 -2.78 -4.31
C PHE A 105 -0.01 -3.78 -3.91
N HIS A 106 -1.28 -3.53 -4.25
CA HIS A 106 -2.33 -4.53 -4.10
C HIS A 106 -2.12 -5.76 -4.99
N ILE A 107 -1.70 -5.59 -6.25
CA ILE A 107 -1.35 -6.72 -7.12
C ILE A 107 -0.19 -7.53 -6.52
N MET A 108 0.83 -6.85 -5.99
CA MET A 108 1.95 -7.51 -5.32
C MET A 108 1.51 -8.35 -4.11
N GLU A 109 0.51 -7.89 -3.34
CA GLU A 109 -0.10 -8.69 -2.27
C GLU A 109 -0.80 -9.94 -2.78
N GLY A 110 -1.53 -9.82 -3.88
CA GLY A 110 -2.16 -10.98 -4.53
C GLY A 110 -1.14 -12.03 -4.94
N PHE A 111 -0.04 -11.61 -5.57
CA PHE A 111 1.06 -12.52 -5.91
C PHE A 111 1.73 -13.13 -4.68
N TYR A 112 1.93 -12.34 -3.63
CA TYR A 112 2.50 -12.80 -2.38
C TYR A 112 1.60 -13.86 -1.72
N THR A 113 0.31 -13.58 -1.58
CA THR A 113 -0.68 -14.49 -1.01
C THR A 113 -0.72 -15.82 -1.76
N ASN A 114 -0.73 -15.76 -3.09
CA ASN A 114 -0.70 -16.97 -3.93
C ASN A 114 0.59 -17.79 -3.71
N SER A 115 1.73 -17.12 -3.53
CA SER A 115 3.00 -17.80 -3.24
C SER A 115 2.99 -18.53 -1.88
N LEU A 116 2.32 -17.95 -0.87
CA LEU A 116 2.16 -18.59 0.44
C LEU A 116 1.24 -19.82 0.36
N ILE A 117 0.11 -19.69 -0.33
CA ILE A 117 -0.83 -20.80 -0.52
C ILE A 117 -0.15 -21.98 -1.21
N LYS A 118 0.63 -21.73 -2.27
CA LYS A 118 1.37 -22.78 -2.97
C LYS A 118 2.39 -23.48 -2.08
N LYS A 119 3.08 -22.73 -1.21
CA LYS A 119 4.06 -23.27 -0.27
C LYS A 119 3.43 -24.12 0.83
N ASN A 120 2.22 -23.77 1.29
CA ASN A 120 1.55 -24.51 2.36
C ASN A 120 0.83 -25.77 1.86
N ASN A 121 0.58 -25.88 0.55
CA ASN A 121 -0.05 -27.03 -0.09
C ASN A 121 0.96 -28.05 -0.66
N SER A 122 2.26 -27.78 -0.55
CA SER A 122 3.37 -28.69 -0.92
C SER A 122 3.99 -29.32 0.31
#